data_AF-A0A6A5SLT1-F1
#
_entry.id   AF-A0A6A5SLT1-F1
#
_cell.length_a   1.000
_cell.length_b   1.000
_cell.length_c   1.000
_cell.angle_alpha   90.00
_cell.angle_beta   90.00
_cell.angle_gamma   90.00
#
_symmetry.space_group_name_H-M   'P 1'
#
loop_
_entity.id
_entity.type
_entity.pdbx_description
1 polymer ?
#
loop_
_entity_poly.entity_id
_entity_poly.type
_entity_poly.pdbx_seq_one_letter_code
_entity_poly.pdbx_strand_id
1 'polypeptide(L)'
;MLVYRVEGIAKLVPQPHSEYGELTEDVYMAKPTPTEDDIEMEVSELLANTGPVPLPYILEQLYPFGFGHETAIAEVVQRITSWTMNGENFGLANESWPSSAQVARFFYTAYGTTPTELVDWFEPLLLRADDLTIPLHEVAYRDHDDGLWYARFVNEYDEYISDDEENLHRRGEARVVYMFENAHENMSALLDDAGVWDNDQKRYVKKA
;
A
#
# COMPACT_ATOMS: atom_id res chain seq x y z
N MET A 1 24.77 49.22 -8.77
CA MET A 1 23.65 49.19 -7.82
C MET A 1 23.16 47.74 -7.70
N LEU A 2 23.95 46.88 -7.05
CA LEU A 2 23.76 45.42 -6.99
C LEU A 2 24.09 44.85 -5.60
N VAL A 3 24.32 45.73 -4.62
CA VAL A 3 24.75 45.38 -3.26
C VAL A 3 23.56 45.32 -2.28
N TYR A 4 22.44 45.98 -2.60
CA TYR A 4 21.27 46.09 -1.70
C TYR A 4 20.24 44.96 -1.80
N ARG A 5 20.37 44.00 -2.74
CA ARG A 5 19.41 42.88 -2.87
C ARG A 5 19.80 41.61 -2.10
N VAL A 6 21.07 41.45 -1.73
CA VAL A 6 21.55 40.27 -1.00
C VAL A 6 21.23 40.37 0.50
N GLU A 7 21.18 41.58 1.06
CA GLU A 7 20.83 41.80 2.48
C GLU A 7 19.37 41.45 2.82
N GLY A 8 18.48 41.39 1.83
CA GLY A 8 17.07 41.02 2.03
C GLY A 8 16.84 39.53 2.26
N ILE A 9 17.66 38.67 1.64
CA ILE A 9 17.52 37.21 1.72
C ILE A 9 18.16 36.68 3.02
N ALA A 10 19.27 37.29 3.45
CA ALA A 10 19.94 36.93 4.71
C ALA A 10 19.09 37.15 5.97
N LYS A 11 18.01 37.95 5.90
CA LYS A 11 17.10 38.21 7.03
C LYS A 11 15.97 37.18 7.20
N LEU A 12 15.76 36.31 6.21
CA LEU A 12 14.66 35.32 6.23
C LEU A 12 15.12 33.92 6.67
N VAL A 13 16.41 33.74 6.88
CA VAL A 13 16.97 32.48 7.40
C VAL A 13 17.13 32.61 8.91
N PRO A 14 16.54 31.73 9.73
CA PRO A 14 16.76 31.77 11.17
C PRO A 14 18.25 31.61 11.47
N GLN A 15 18.81 32.51 12.28
CA GLN A 15 20.18 32.38 12.75
C GLN A 15 20.30 31.11 13.62
N PRO A 16 21.24 30.19 13.33
CA PRO A 16 21.53 29.11 14.25
C PRO A 16 22.11 29.69 15.55
N HIS A 17 21.55 29.29 16.69
CA HIS A 17 22.17 29.50 17.99
C HIS A 17 23.45 28.67 18.05
N SER A 18 24.62 29.32 18.00
CA SER A 18 25.91 28.64 18.07
C SER A 18 26.49 28.70 19.49
N GLU A 19 26.47 27.59 20.21
CA GLU A 19 27.34 27.37 21.37
C GLU A 19 28.62 26.59 21.02
N TYR A 20 28.74 26.03 19.82
CA TYR A 20 29.92 25.22 19.45
C TYR A 20 30.31 25.39 17.97
N GLY A 21 31.50 25.97 17.74
CA GLY A 21 32.28 25.77 16.51
C GLY A 21 31.97 26.69 15.34
N GLU A 22 33.01 27.01 14.56
CA GLU A 22 32.97 27.89 13.38
C GLU A 22 32.08 27.27 12.27
N LEU A 23 30.89 27.84 12.11
CA LEU A 23 29.86 27.45 11.12
C LEU A 23 30.16 27.91 9.68
N THR A 24 31.32 28.52 9.42
CA THR A 24 31.52 29.25 8.16
C THR A 24 31.89 28.37 6.97
N GLU A 25 32.63 27.27 7.12
CA GLU A 25 33.05 26.49 5.94
C GLU A 25 31.93 25.61 5.36
N ASP A 26 31.08 25.03 6.20
CA ASP A 26 29.97 24.17 5.74
C ASP A 26 28.83 24.95 5.06
N VAL A 27 28.70 26.26 5.34
CA VAL A 27 27.63 27.11 4.79
C VAL A 27 27.97 27.65 3.38
N TYR A 28 29.26 27.71 3.00
CA TYR A 28 29.70 28.26 1.72
C TYR A 28 30.11 27.23 0.67
N MET A 29 30.05 25.93 0.97
CA MET A 29 30.16 24.93 -0.09
C MET A 29 28.89 24.96 -0.92
N ALA A 30 29.00 25.41 -2.18
CA ALA A 30 27.93 25.23 -3.15
C ALA A 30 27.59 23.73 -3.16
N LYS A 31 26.39 23.38 -2.68
CA LYS A 31 25.92 22.01 -2.82
C LYS A 31 26.01 21.66 -4.31
N PRO A 32 26.62 20.51 -4.67
CA PRO A 32 26.71 20.11 -6.05
C PRO A 32 25.30 20.10 -6.65
N THR A 33 25.18 20.61 -7.88
CA THR A 33 23.92 20.50 -8.64
C THR A 33 23.55 19.03 -8.73
N PRO A 34 22.39 18.62 -8.21
CA PRO A 34 21.95 17.24 -8.29
C PRO A 34 21.82 16.85 -9.77
N THR A 35 22.33 15.67 -10.10
CA THR A 35 22.17 15.07 -11.43
C THR A 35 20.78 14.46 -11.56
N GLU A 36 20.35 14.16 -12.79
CA GLU A 36 19.12 13.39 -13.00
C GLU A 36 19.15 12.04 -12.29
N ASP A 37 20.32 11.39 -12.25
CA ASP A 37 20.51 10.11 -11.57
C ASP A 37 20.33 10.23 -10.05
N ASP A 38 20.81 11.32 -9.45
CA ASP A 38 20.60 11.59 -8.01
C ASP A 38 19.11 11.79 -7.71
N ILE A 39 18.40 12.53 -8.56
CA ILE A 39 16.95 12.76 -8.41
C ILE A 39 16.18 11.45 -8.59
N GLU A 40 16.55 10.63 -9.58
CA GLU A 40 15.92 9.35 -9.86
C GLU A 40 16.08 8.38 -8.69
N MET A 41 17.28 8.33 -8.11
CA MET A 41 17.57 7.52 -6.92
C MET A 41 16.71 7.96 -5.74
N GLU A 42 16.66 9.25 -5.42
CA GLU A 42 15.87 9.78 -4.29
C GLU A 42 14.37 9.54 -4.46
N VAL A 43 13.81 9.77 -5.66
CA VAL A 43 12.41 9.48 -5.96
C VAL A 43 12.14 7.98 -5.83
N SER A 44 13.04 7.14 -6.32
CA SER A 44 12.90 5.68 -6.26
C SER A 44 12.94 5.18 -4.83
N GLU A 45 13.89 5.64 -4.02
CA GLU A 45 13.97 5.28 -2.60
C GLU A 45 12.75 5.75 -1.81
N LEU A 46 12.25 6.96 -2.08
CA LEU A 46 11.04 7.47 -1.46
C LEU A 46 9.85 6.56 -1.75
N LEU A 47 9.58 6.28 -3.03
CA LEU A 47 8.41 5.52 -3.47
C LEU A 47 8.54 4.03 -3.13
N ALA A 48 9.74 3.45 -3.15
CA ALA A 48 9.97 2.07 -2.69
C ALA A 48 9.65 1.89 -1.20
N ASN A 49 9.89 2.91 -0.38
CA ASN A 49 9.63 2.84 1.06
C ASN A 49 8.20 3.23 1.44
N THR A 50 7.60 4.20 0.74
CA THR A 50 6.30 4.77 1.09
C THR A 50 5.14 4.22 0.27
N GLY A 51 5.41 3.66 -0.91
CA GLY A 51 4.41 3.30 -1.91
C GLY A 51 3.88 4.50 -2.68
N PRO A 52 2.75 4.32 -3.39
CA PRO A 52 2.15 5.41 -4.16
C PRO A 52 1.70 6.57 -3.27
N VAL A 53 2.07 7.80 -3.66
CA VAL A 53 1.80 9.03 -2.90
C VAL A 53 1.46 10.21 -3.82
N PRO A 54 0.79 11.27 -3.32
CA PRO A 54 0.49 12.44 -4.13
C PRO A 54 1.75 13.19 -4.58
N LEU A 55 1.72 13.80 -5.78
CA LEU A 55 2.83 14.62 -6.29
C LEU A 55 3.28 15.72 -5.31
N PRO A 56 2.39 16.47 -4.63
CA PRO A 56 2.83 17.47 -3.65
C PRO A 56 3.74 16.91 -2.55
N TYR A 57 3.50 15.67 -2.12
CA TYR A 57 4.32 15.01 -1.11
C TYR A 57 5.71 14.67 -1.66
N ILE A 58 5.79 14.15 -2.90
CA ILE A 58 7.07 13.89 -3.59
C ILE A 58 7.88 15.19 -3.69
N LEU A 59 7.24 16.27 -4.14
CA LEU A 59 7.92 17.56 -4.30
C LEU A 59 8.38 18.16 -2.96
N GLU A 60 7.62 17.97 -1.88
CA GLU A 60 8.00 18.40 -0.53
C GLU A 60 9.25 17.65 -0.04
N GLN A 61 9.29 16.33 -0.23
CA GLN A 61 10.46 15.53 0.15
C GLN A 61 11.70 15.88 -0.68
N LEU A 62 11.51 16.25 -1.95
CA LEU A 62 12.60 16.67 -2.84
C LEU A 62 12.96 18.15 -2.70
N TYR A 63 12.23 18.96 -1.93
CA TYR A 63 12.49 20.40 -1.80
C TYR A 63 13.94 20.76 -1.42
N PRO A 64 14.64 20.01 -0.54
CA PRO A 64 16.06 20.25 -0.23
C PRO A 64 17.00 20.08 -1.44
N PHE A 65 16.59 19.31 -2.45
CA PHE A 65 17.32 19.04 -3.70
C PHE A 65 16.80 19.88 -4.88
N GLY A 66 15.54 20.29 -4.83
CA GLY A 66 14.81 20.81 -6.00
C GLY A 66 14.81 22.32 -6.21
N PHE A 67 15.33 23.11 -5.27
CA PHE A 67 15.35 24.57 -5.42
C PHE A 67 16.21 24.98 -6.62
N GLY A 68 15.57 25.43 -7.71
CA GLY A 68 16.23 25.77 -8.98
C GLY A 68 16.40 24.61 -9.96
N HIS A 69 15.85 23.43 -9.67
CA HIS A 69 15.93 22.20 -10.48
C HIS A 69 14.55 21.59 -10.78
N GLU A 70 13.50 22.41 -10.73
CA GLU A 70 12.10 21.95 -10.80
C GLU A 70 11.76 21.25 -12.13
N THR A 71 12.38 21.68 -13.23
CA THR A 71 12.18 21.05 -14.55
C THR A 71 12.79 19.65 -14.60
N ALA A 72 14.01 19.48 -14.08
CA ALA A 72 14.68 18.16 -14.04
C ALA A 72 13.91 17.19 -13.14
N ILE A 73 13.41 17.66 -11.99
CA ILE A 73 12.55 16.84 -11.11
C ILE A 73 11.27 16.43 -11.82
N ALA A 74 10.60 17.36 -12.50
CA ALA A 74 9.37 17.04 -13.22
C ALA A 74 9.61 16.00 -14.32
N GLU A 75 10.71 16.11 -15.07
CA GLU A 75 11.10 15.16 -16.12
C GLU A 75 11.41 13.77 -15.54
N VAL A 76 12.19 13.70 -14.46
CA VAL A 76 12.51 12.43 -13.79
C VAL A 76 11.26 11.77 -13.21
N VAL A 77 10.45 12.51 -12.45
CA VAL A 77 9.21 11.99 -11.86
C VAL A 77 8.30 11.46 -12.97
N GLN A 78 8.07 12.21 -14.06
CA GLN A 78 7.26 11.74 -15.18
C GLN A 78 7.84 10.50 -15.88
N ARG A 79 9.17 10.36 -15.91
CA ARG A 79 9.86 9.23 -16.56
C ARG A 79 9.71 7.92 -15.79
N ILE A 80 9.80 7.97 -14.46
CA ILE A 80 9.92 6.75 -13.63
C ILE A 80 8.64 6.38 -12.87
N THR A 81 7.65 7.26 -12.84
CA THR A 81 6.40 7.04 -12.11
C THR A 81 5.21 6.80 -13.03
N SER A 82 4.17 6.17 -12.49
CA SER A 82 2.86 6.04 -13.10
C SER A 82 1.79 6.48 -12.12
N TRP A 83 0.68 6.97 -12.65
CA TRP A 83 -0.51 7.29 -11.87
C TRP A 83 -1.18 6.02 -11.37
N THR A 84 -1.76 6.11 -10.18
CA THR A 84 -2.68 5.10 -9.66
C THR A 84 -4.02 5.15 -10.39
N MET A 85 -4.83 4.10 -10.23
CA MET A 85 -6.12 3.95 -10.94
C MET A 85 -7.08 5.11 -10.68
N ASN A 86 -7.09 5.67 -9.47
CA ASN A 86 -7.89 6.85 -9.13
C ASN A 86 -7.31 8.18 -9.66
N GLY A 87 -6.08 8.17 -10.18
CA GLY A 87 -5.40 9.35 -10.69
C GLY A 87 -4.95 10.36 -9.62
N GLU A 88 -4.88 9.97 -8.35
CA GLU A 88 -4.51 10.88 -7.25
C GLU A 88 -3.06 10.72 -6.80
N ASN A 89 -2.49 9.51 -6.95
CA ASN A 89 -1.16 9.16 -6.45
C ASN A 89 -0.23 8.74 -7.60
N PHE A 90 1.07 8.79 -7.31
CA PHE A 90 2.15 8.35 -8.18
C PHE A 90 2.93 7.23 -7.49
N GLY A 91 3.12 6.11 -8.19
CA GLY A 91 4.01 5.01 -7.78
C GLY A 91 5.07 4.73 -8.84
N LEU A 92 6.05 3.88 -8.53
CA LEU A 92 7.08 3.49 -9.49
C LEU A 92 6.47 2.65 -10.61
N ALA A 93 6.68 3.06 -11.87
CA ALA A 93 6.03 2.44 -13.03
C ALA A 93 6.44 0.97 -13.25
N ASN A 94 7.64 0.60 -12.81
CA ASN A 94 8.21 -0.73 -12.96
C ASN A 94 8.00 -1.63 -11.74
N GLU A 95 7.29 -1.17 -10.71
CA GLU A 95 7.01 -1.95 -9.52
C GLU A 95 5.53 -2.36 -9.42
N SER A 96 5.28 -3.47 -8.74
CA SER A 96 3.95 -3.97 -8.45
C SER A 96 3.53 -3.49 -7.07
N TRP A 97 2.43 -2.73 -7.01
CA TRP A 97 1.88 -2.18 -5.77
C TRP A 97 0.42 -2.58 -5.62
N PRO A 98 -0.06 -2.86 -4.39
CA PRO A 98 0.66 -2.96 -3.13
C PRO A 98 1.48 -4.26 -2.96
N SER A 99 2.47 -4.26 -2.05
CA SER A 99 3.19 -5.48 -1.67
C SER A 99 2.31 -6.44 -0.85
N SER A 100 2.62 -7.74 -0.83
CA SER A 100 1.90 -8.74 -0.02
C SER A 100 1.86 -8.39 1.46
N ALA A 101 2.95 -7.83 2.02
CA ALA A 101 2.97 -7.39 3.42
C ALA A 101 1.99 -6.24 3.69
N GLN A 102 1.82 -5.31 2.75
CA GLN A 102 0.82 -4.25 2.85
C GLN A 102 -0.59 -4.82 2.73
N VAL A 103 -0.86 -5.68 1.74
CA VAL A 103 -2.17 -6.33 1.61
C VAL A 103 -2.52 -7.10 2.87
N ALA A 104 -1.59 -7.88 3.45
CA ALA A 104 -1.82 -8.57 4.72
C ALA A 104 -2.28 -7.64 5.84
N ARG A 105 -1.63 -6.47 6.01
CA ARG A 105 -1.99 -5.49 7.06
C ARG A 105 -3.39 -4.94 6.93
N PHE A 106 -3.90 -4.78 5.70
CA PHE A 106 -5.26 -4.31 5.47
C PHE A 106 -6.29 -5.45 5.46
N PHE A 107 -5.89 -6.63 5.00
CA PHE A 107 -6.78 -7.74 4.72
C PHE A 107 -6.93 -8.75 5.87
N TYR A 108 -6.13 -8.66 6.95
CA TYR A 108 -6.04 -9.68 8.01
C TYR A 108 -7.34 -10.04 8.76
N THR A 109 -8.40 -9.23 8.68
CA THR A 109 -9.70 -9.47 9.35
C THR A 109 -10.84 -9.76 8.39
N ALA A 110 -10.57 -9.89 7.09
CA ALA A 110 -11.61 -10.11 6.11
C ALA A 110 -12.15 -11.55 6.17
N TYR A 111 -13.42 -11.69 6.56
CA TYR A 111 -14.16 -12.95 6.54
C TYR A 111 -14.87 -13.23 5.22
N GLY A 112 -14.58 -12.46 4.17
CA GLY A 112 -15.18 -12.58 2.84
C GLY A 112 -15.22 -11.21 2.15
N THR A 113 -14.64 -11.11 0.96
CA THR A 113 -14.63 -9.87 0.18
C THR A 113 -14.68 -10.17 -1.31
N THR A 114 -15.45 -9.37 -2.04
CA THR A 114 -15.53 -9.49 -3.50
C THR A 114 -14.32 -8.85 -4.19
N PRO A 115 -13.96 -9.27 -5.41
CA PRO A 115 -12.90 -8.61 -6.18
C PRO A 115 -13.11 -7.10 -6.37
N THR A 116 -14.36 -6.65 -6.52
CA THR A 116 -14.67 -5.23 -6.67
C THR A 116 -14.35 -4.45 -5.40
N GLU A 117 -14.80 -4.93 -4.24
CA GLU A 117 -14.51 -4.28 -2.96
C GLU A 117 -13.00 -4.25 -2.68
N LEU A 118 -12.27 -5.30 -3.05
CA LEU A 118 -10.81 -5.32 -2.95
C LEU A 118 -10.16 -4.23 -3.81
N VAL A 119 -10.59 -4.10 -5.07
CA VAL A 119 -10.09 -3.02 -5.94
C VAL A 119 -10.40 -1.65 -5.33
N ASP A 120 -11.60 -1.46 -4.79
CA ASP A 120 -11.98 -0.20 -4.16
C ASP A 120 -11.14 0.10 -2.89
N TRP A 121 -10.85 -0.90 -2.06
CA TRP A 121 -10.03 -0.73 -0.85
C TRP A 121 -8.58 -0.35 -1.16
N PHE A 122 -8.04 -0.89 -2.25
CA PHE A 122 -6.65 -0.67 -2.66
C PHE A 122 -6.51 0.36 -3.79
N GLU A 123 -7.60 0.96 -4.27
CA GLU A 123 -7.60 1.90 -5.41
C GLU A 123 -6.52 3.00 -5.30
N PRO A 124 -6.26 3.61 -4.12
CA PRO A 124 -5.21 4.62 -3.98
C PRO A 124 -3.78 4.08 -4.14
N LEU A 125 -3.59 2.77 -4.11
CA LEU A 125 -2.30 2.09 -4.18
C LEU A 125 -2.11 1.31 -5.49
N LEU A 126 -3.18 1.07 -6.26
CA LEU A 126 -3.10 0.28 -7.48
C LEU A 126 -2.67 1.13 -8.66
N LEU A 127 -1.64 0.69 -9.37
CA LEU A 127 -1.29 1.22 -10.68
C LEU A 127 -2.16 0.57 -11.75
N ARG A 128 -2.52 -0.71 -11.54
CA ARG A 128 -3.34 -1.54 -12.44
C ARG A 128 -4.20 -2.50 -11.63
N ALA A 129 -5.34 -2.92 -12.20
CA ALA A 129 -6.27 -3.80 -11.50
C ALA A 129 -5.69 -5.20 -11.21
N ASP A 130 -4.76 -5.67 -12.05
CA ASP A 130 -4.11 -6.97 -11.93
C ASP A 130 -2.99 -7.00 -10.87
N ASP A 131 -2.53 -5.85 -10.38
CA ASP A 131 -1.45 -5.76 -9.39
C ASP A 131 -1.80 -6.47 -8.06
N LEU A 132 -3.09 -6.62 -7.74
CA LEU A 132 -3.54 -7.37 -6.55
C LEU A 132 -3.39 -8.89 -6.66
N THR A 133 -3.26 -9.44 -7.87
CA THR A 133 -3.37 -10.89 -8.09
C THR A 133 -2.33 -11.65 -7.29
N ILE A 134 -1.05 -11.28 -7.43
CA ILE A 134 0.06 -11.96 -6.74
C ILE A 134 -0.03 -11.77 -5.22
N PRO A 135 -0.14 -10.53 -4.69
CA PRO A 135 -0.29 -10.30 -3.26
C PRO A 135 -1.43 -11.09 -2.62
N LEU A 136 -2.62 -11.08 -3.23
CA LEU A 136 -3.78 -11.80 -2.69
C LEU A 136 -3.56 -13.32 -2.67
N HIS A 137 -2.93 -13.89 -3.69
CA HIS A 137 -2.61 -15.32 -3.67
C HIS A 137 -1.66 -15.72 -2.53
N GLU A 138 -0.81 -14.79 -2.08
CA GLU A 138 0.13 -15.02 -0.97
C GLU A 138 -0.54 -14.86 0.40
N VAL A 139 -1.50 -13.95 0.55
CA VAL A 139 -2.07 -13.58 1.87
C VAL A 139 -3.52 -14.00 2.08
N ALA A 140 -4.18 -14.51 1.05
CA ALA A 140 -5.60 -14.83 1.06
C ALA A 140 -5.89 -16.19 0.42
N TYR A 141 -7.10 -16.69 0.69
CA TYR A 141 -7.72 -17.82 0.02
C TYR A 141 -8.88 -17.31 -0.83
N ARG A 142 -9.00 -17.83 -2.06
CA ARG A 142 -10.18 -17.61 -2.90
C ARG A 142 -11.05 -18.86 -2.87
N ASP A 143 -12.33 -18.70 -2.53
CA ASP A 143 -13.31 -19.76 -2.70
C ASP A 143 -13.76 -19.80 -4.17
N HIS A 144 -13.76 -20.99 -4.76
CA HIS A 144 -14.05 -21.16 -6.18
C HIS A 144 -15.55 -21.14 -6.49
N ASP A 145 -16.41 -21.41 -5.50
CA ASP A 145 -17.85 -21.55 -5.71
C ASP A 145 -18.55 -20.19 -5.79
N ASP A 146 -18.11 -19.22 -4.98
CA ASP A 146 -18.68 -17.86 -4.95
C ASP A 146 -17.68 -16.76 -5.35
N GLY A 147 -16.39 -17.08 -5.48
CA GLY A 147 -15.36 -16.13 -5.88
C GLY A 147 -14.94 -15.16 -4.78
N LEU A 148 -15.36 -15.38 -3.53
CA LEU A 148 -14.98 -14.55 -2.39
C LEU A 148 -13.54 -14.81 -1.95
N TRP A 149 -12.88 -13.77 -1.46
CA TRP A 149 -11.57 -13.83 -0.86
C TRP A 149 -11.65 -13.77 0.67
N TYR A 150 -10.85 -14.58 1.34
CA TYR A 150 -10.77 -14.71 2.79
C TYR A 150 -9.32 -14.55 3.23
N ALA A 151 -9.07 -13.85 4.34
CA ALA A 151 -7.73 -13.73 4.88
C ALA A 151 -7.14 -15.11 5.20
N ARG A 152 -5.83 -15.30 5.00
CA ARG A 152 -5.14 -16.48 5.55
C ARG A 152 -5.11 -16.39 7.07
N PHE A 153 -5.30 -17.53 7.71
CA PHE A 153 -5.29 -17.61 9.16
C PHE A 153 -3.86 -17.72 9.69
N VAL A 154 -3.59 -16.96 10.75
CA VAL A 154 -2.37 -17.05 11.53
C VAL A 154 -2.68 -17.67 12.89
N ASN A 155 -1.70 -18.39 13.45
CA ASN A 155 -1.79 -18.96 14.78
C ASN A 155 -1.47 -17.90 15.87
N GLU A 156 -1.44 -18.32 17.13
CA GLU A 156 -1.14 -17.44 18.27
C GLU A 156 0.31 -16.88 18.28
N TYR A 157 1.19 -17.40 17.42
CA TYR A 157 2.58 -16.98 17.25
C TYR A 157 2.80 -16.12 16.01
N ASP A 158 1.72 -15.61 15.39
CA ASP A 158 1.75 -14.87 14.12
C ASP A 158 2.31 -15.68 12.92
N GLU A 159 2.29 -17.01 12.99
CA GLU A 159 2.70 -17.87 11.89
C GLU A 159 1.48 -18.34 11.09
N TYR A 160 1.60 -18.37 9.76
CA TYR A 160 0.54 -18.91 8.91
C TYR A 160 0.27 -20.37 9.25
N ILE A 161 -1.01 -20.70 9.42
CA ILE A 161 -1.45 -22.08 9.63
C ILE A 161 -1.15 -22.87 8.36
N SER A 162 -0.35 -23.93 8.47
CA SER A 162 0.01 -24.81 7.35
C SER A 162 -0.81 -26.10 7.28
N ASP A 163 -1.64 -26.37 8.29
CA ASP A 163 -2.52 -27.54 8.31
C ASP A 163 -3.74 -27.28 7.42
N ASP A 164 -3.91 -28.11 6.38
CA ASP A 164 -5.01 -27.99 5.43
C ASP A 164 -6.38 -28.25 6.06
N GLU A 165 -6.49 -29.17 7.03
CA GLU A 165 -7.77 -29.47 7.71
C GLU A 165 -8.20 -28.28 8.59
N GLU A 166 -7.26 -27.72 9.35
CA GLU A 166 -7.53 -26.54 10.17
C GLU A 166 -7.87 -25.30 9.31
N ASN A 167 -7.14 -25.09 8.21
CA ASN A 167 -7.46 -24.02 7.26
C ASN A 167 -8.85 -24.18 6.66
N LEU A 168 -9.22 -25.40 6.25
CA LEU A 168 -10.56 -25.69 5.72
C LEU A 168 -11.64 -25.41 6.76
N HIS A 169 -11.41 -25.82 8.01
CA HIS A 169 -12.35 -25.58 9.10
C HIS A 169 -12.56 -24.08 9.35
N ARG A 170 -11.48 -23.32 9.55
CA ARG A 170 -11.53 -21.86 9.81
C ARG A 170 -12.12 -21.08 8.64
N ARG A 171 -11.86 -21.50 7.40
CA ARG A 171 -12.51 -20.93 6.21
C ARG A 171 -14.02 -21.13 6.25
N GLY A 172 -14.46 -22.33 6.64
CA GLY A 172 -15.88 -22.63 6.83
C GLY A 172 -16.53 -21.71 7.86
N GLU A 173 -15.87 -21.51 9.01
CA GLU A 173 -16.34 -20.58 10.04
C GLU A 173 -16.43 -19.14 9.53
N ALA A 174 -15.38 -18.64 8.86
CA ALA A 174 -15.36 -17.29 8.28
C ALA A 174 -16.50 -17.08 7.27
N ARG A 175 -16.78 -18.08 6.43
CA ARG A 175 -17.89 -18.04 5.47
C ARG A 175 -19.25 -17.91 6.17
N VAL A 176 -19.47 -18.63 7.26
CA VAL A 176 -20.70 -18.52 8.06
C VAL A 176 -20.81 -17.11 8.67
N VAL A 177 -19.72 -16.56 9.21
CA VAL A 177 -19.70 -15.18 9.74
C VAL A 177 -20.06 -14.17 8.65
N TYR A 178 -19.45 -14.27 7.47
CA TYR A 178 -19.78 -13.38 6.35
C TYR A 178 -21.25 -13.48 5.93
N MET A 179 -21.80 -14.68 5.83
CA MET A 179 -23.22 -14.86 5.49
C MET A 179 -24.12 -14.26 6.56
N PHE A 180 -23.75 -14.41 7.84
CA PHE A 180 -24.47 -13.80 8.96
C PHE A 180 -24.44 -12.28 8.92
N GLU A 181 -23.33 -11.67 8.49
CA GLU A 181 -23.18 -10.21 8.51
C GLU A 181 -23.72 -9.53 7.26
N ASN A 182 -23.53 -10.15 6.08
CA ASN A 182 -23.67 -9.47 4.78
C ASN A 182 -24.67 -10.12 3.83
N ALA A 183 -25.16 -11.34 4.11
CA ALA A 183 -26.08 -12.07 3.23
C ALA A 183 -27.15 -12.83 4.03
N HIS A 184 -27.89 -12.10 4.86
CA HIS A 184 -28.79 -12.66 5.87
C HIS A 184 -29.91 -13.50 5.26
N GLU A 185 -30.40 -13.13 4.08
CA GLU A 185 -31.39 -13.92 3.34
C GLU A 185 -30.87 -15.31 2.93
N ASN A 186 -29.58 -15.43 2.64
CA ASN A 186 -28.94 -16.71 2.32
C ASN A 186 -28.73 -17.56 3.58
N MET A 187 -28.78 -16.95 4.75
CA MET A 187 -28.68 -17.65 6.03
C MET A 187 -29.97 -18.40 6.35
N SER A 188 -31.15 -17.86 5.99
CA SER A 188 -32.41 -18.64 6.03
C SER A 188 -32.31 -19.82 5.09
N ALA A 189 -31.83 -19.64 3.86
CA ALA A 189 -31.63 -20.74 2.93
C ALA A 189 -30.61 -21.76 3.47
N LEU A 190 -29.53 -21.32 4.12
CA LEU A 190 -28.52 -22.21 4.69
C LEU A 190 -29.01 -22.92 5.96
N LEU A 191 -29.92 -22.32 6.75
CA LEU A 191 -30.54 -22.93 7.93
C LEU A 191 -31.76 -23.80 7.57
N ASP A 192 -32.50 -23.43 6.53
CA ASP A 192 -33.61 -24.21 5.95
C ASP A 192 -33.07 -25.41 5.16
N ASP A 193 -31.95 -25.25 4.43
CA ASP A 193 -31.17 -26.32 3.80
C ASP A 193 -30.07 -26.89 4.73
N ALA A 194 -29.90 -26.41 5.97
CA ALA A 194 -28.92 -26.93 6.93
C ALA A 194 -29.30 -28.37 7.27
N GLY A 195 -28.75 -29.26 6.47
CA GLY A 195 -28.61 -30.64 6.83
C GLY A 195 -27.49 -30.83 7.82
N VAL A 196 -27.33 -32.10 8.13
CA VAL A 196 -26.44 -32.59 9.17
C VAL A 196 -25.01 -32.13 8.88
N TRP A 197 -24.28 -31.71 9.91
CA TRP A 197 -22.83 -31.51 9.80
C TRP A 197 -22.17 -32.84 9.42
N ASP A 198 -21.55 -32.89 8.24
CA ASP A 198 -20.80 -34.07 7.80
C ASP A 198 -19.44 -34.08 8.52
N ASN A 199 -19.33 -34.94 9.53
CA ASN A 199 -18.11 -35.07 10.33
C ASN A 199 -16.90 -35.60 9.53
N ASP A 200 -17.14 -36.30 8.43
CA ASP A 200 -16.10 -36.89 7.59
C ASP A 200 -15.56 -35.85 6.59
N GLN A 201 -16.43 -34.98 6.08
CA GLN A 201 -16.07 -33.94 5.10
C GLN A 201 -15.89 -32.54 5.70
N LYS A 202 -16.10 -32.40 7.02
CA LYS A 202 -16.00 -31.13 7.77
C LYS A 202 -16.78 -29.98 7.12
N ARG A 203 -17.97 -30.26 6.60
CA ARG A 203 -18.84 -29.27 5.94
C ARG A 203 -20.31 -29.52 6.24
N TYR A 204 -21.14 -28.48 6.12
CA TYR A 204 -22.59 -28.63 6.13
C TYR A 204 -23.05 -29.23 4.79
N VAL A 205 -23.82 -30.33 4.85
CA VAL A 205 -24.43 -30.95 3.67
C VAL A 205 -25.95 -30.77 3.72
N LYS A 206 -26.60 -30.81 2.55
CA LYS A 206 -28.06 -30.63 2.44
C LYS A 206 -28.81 -31.77 3.15
N LYS A 207 -29.90 -31.46 3.85
CA LYS A 207 -30.77 -32.48 4.48
C LYS A 207 -31.49 -33.26 3.37
N ALA A 208 -31.36 -34.59 3.38
CA ALA A 208 -32.04 -35.48 2.44
C ALA A 208 -33.57 -35.46 2.63
#